data_AF-L8LMF2-F1
#
_entry.id   AF-L8LMF2-F1
#
_cell.length_a   1.000
_cell.length_b   1.000
_cell.length_c   1.000
_cell.angle_alpha   90.00
_cell.angle_beta   90.00
_cell.angle_gamma   90.00
#
_symmetry.space_group_name_H-M   'P 1'
#
loop_
_entity.id
_entity.type
_entity.pdbx_description
1 polymer ?
#
loop_
_entity_poly.entity_id
_entity_poly.type
_entity_poly.pdbx_seq_one_letter_code
_entity_poly.pdbx_strand_id
1 'polypeptide(L)'
;MSNLANLPPLEKNLAYSSSPHALPLTEFSLLKLNSLGDMVQVVEIMRRNKIAIIILSNLEEKTAKRVRDWLNGYIVAVDGISQWLGEQTFLLAAHKIKISGALSQSLINPRQQEAITSKIKKILIKLADNNLLAMISVPGGSFAMGSEPEETPVHPVTVQSFYLSQYPITQAQWRVIAALPQVNKKLDANPAYFLGDNLPVEQVSWEDALEFCARLSQKTGRTYRLPSEAEWEYACRAGTKTRFWFGQDINSDLANYDGNSGYGKDTEESFLKKTTPVDYFGIKNPFGLADLHGNVWEWCADHWHRDYQGAPTDGSAWLSQDEQHLRVVRGGSWYDLPRFCRSACRYSLNAQRKVNNIGFRIACDPIN
;
A
#
# COMPACT_ATOMS: atom_id res chain seq x y z
N MET A 1 -54.02 24.01 -6.08
CA MET A 1 -54.50 22.63 -5.92
C MET A 1 -54.55 21.99 -7.29
N SER A 2 -53.71 20.98 -7.56
CA SER A 2 -53.86 20.05 -8.69
C SER A 2 -52.99 18.81 -8.42
N ASN A 3 -53.61 17.64 -8.60
CA ASN A 3 -53.23 16.31 -8.12
C ASN A 3 -51.89 15.76 -8.63
N LEU A 4 -51.10 15.18 -7.72
CA LEU A 4 -49.82 14.47 -7.97
C LEU A 4 -49.95 12.94 -7.83
N ALA A 5 -51.10 12.37 -8.20
CA ALA A 5 -51.41 10.97 -7.92
C ALA A 5 -51.09 9.96 -9.04
N ASN A 6 -50.66 10.36 -10.23
CA ASN A 6 -50.44 9.41 -11.34
C ASN A 6 -49.15 9.67 -12.11
N LEU A 7 -48.08 8.94 -11.80
CA LEU A 7 -46.97 8.69 -12.72
C LEU A 7 -46.62 7.18 -12.69
N PRO A 8 -46.39 6.52 -13.84
CA PRO A 8 -46.17 5.09 -13.93
C PRO A 8 -44.76 4.67 -13.46
N PRO A 9 -44.55 3.40 -13.05
CA PRO A 9 -43.25 2.91 -12.62
C PRO A 9 -42.31 2.70 -13.83
N LEU A 10 -41.07 3.18 -13.73
CA LEU A 10 -40.02 2.96 -14.74
C LEU A 10 -39.43 1.55 -14.61
N GLU A 11 -39.52 0.77 -15.69
CA GLU A 11 -38.93 -0.57 -15.81
C GLU A 11 -37.40 -0.54 -15.97
N LYS A 12 -36.75 -1.58 -15.41
CA LYS A 12 -35.32 -1.88 -15.56
C LYS A 12 -35.04 -2.45 -16.95
N ASN A 13 -34.32 -1.71 -17.80
CA ASN A 13 -33.66 -2.30 -18.98
C ASN A 13 -32.32 -1.61 -19.24
N LEU A 14 -31.21 -2.32 -19.02
CA LEU A 14 -29.90 -1.99 -19.57
C LEU A 14 -29.37 -3.24 -20.27
N ALA A 15 -29.50 -3.24 -21.60
CA ALA A 15 -28.91 -4.24 -22.48
C ALA A 15 -27.43 -3.89 -22.76
N TYR A 16 -26.56 -4.89 -22.70
CA TYR A 16 -25.16 -4.80 -23.13
C TYR A 16 -25.09 -4.95 -24.66
N SER A 17 -24.28 -4.12 -25.32
CA SER A 17 -23.86 -4.33 -26.71
C SER A 17 -22.34 -4.46 -26.77
N SER A 18 -21.88 -5.54 -27.37
CA SER A 18 -20.48 -5.93 -27.58
C SER A 18 -19.96 -5.43 -28.93
N SER A 19 -18.80 -4.77 -28.97
CA SER A 19 -17.95 -4.71 -30.18
C SER A 19 -16.47 -4.45 -29.82
N PRO A 20 -15.49 -5.08 -30.50
CA PRO A 20 -14.05 -4.97 -30.22
C PRO A 20 -13.36 -3.99 -31.18
N HIS A 21 -12.56 -3.04 -30.65
CA HIS A 21 -11.31 -2.45 -31.19
C HIS A 21 -11.07 -0.98 -30.72
N ALA A 22 -9.93 -0.79 -30.03
CA ALA A 22 -9.04 0.39 -29.90
C ALA A 22 -9.41 1.66 -29.07
N LEU A 23 -8.80 1.75 -27.85
CA LEU A 23 -7.99 2.81 -27.16
C LEU A 23 -8.31 4.33 -27.28
N PRO A 24 -7.86 5.23 -26.35
CA PRO A 24 -7.41 5.13 -24.95
C PRO A 24 -8.16 6.10 -23.98
N LEU A 25 -7.71 6.17 -22.71
CA LEU A 25 -8.16 6.97 -21.54
C LEU A 25 -8.92 8.31 -21.77
N THR A 26 -9.77 8.62 -20.77
CA THR A 26 -10.53 9.86 -20.46
C THR A 26 -11.85 10.10 -21.19
N GLU A 27 -12.93 9.44 -20.76
CA GLU A 27 -14.28 9.98 -20.87
C GLU A 27 -15.10 9.53 -19.64
N PHE A 28 -15.25 10.42 -18.66
CA PHE A 28 -16.27 10.27 -17.62
C PHE A 28 -17.64 10.40 -18.28
N SER A 29 -18.38 9.31 -18.33
CA SER A 29 -19.75 9.31 -18.87
C SER A 29 -20.69 10.05 -17.92
N LEU A 30 -20.95 11.33 -18.22
CA LEU A 30 -22.03 12.13 -17.64
C LEU A 30 -23.38 11.50 -18.05
N LEU A 31 -24.00 10.78 -17.13
CA LEU A 31 -25.38 10.31 -17.29
C LEU A 31 -26.32 11.53 -17.19
N LYS A 32 -26.92 11.94 -18.32
CA LYS A 32 -27.99 12.95 -18.38
C LYS A 32 -29.23 12.44 -17.64
N LEU A 33 -29.44 12.91 -16.40
CA LEU A 33 -30.72 12.81 -15.70
C LEU A 33 -31.62 14.00 -16.10
N ASN A 34 -32.11 14.02 -17.34
CA ASN A 34 -33.15 14.97 -17.74
C ASN A 34 -34.52 14.42 -17.33
N SER A 35 -34.96 14.71 -16.10
CA SER A 35 -36.39 14.82 -15.73
C SER A 35 -36.66 15.42 -14.34
N LEU A 36 -35.65 15.94 -13.63
CA LEU A 36 -35.82 16.80 -12.45
C LEU A 36 -35.11 18.11 -12.78
N GLY A 37 -35.88 19.19 -12.95
CA GLY A 37 -35.39 20.46 -13.51
C GLY A 37 -34.07 20.97 -12.93
N ASP A 38 -33.23 21.48 -13.82
CA ASP A 38 -32.05 22.38 -13.74
C ASP A 38 -31.18 22.53 -12.46
N MET A 39 -31.29 21.70 -11.42
CA MET A 39 -30.55 21.92 -10.16
C MET A 39 -29.71 20.74 -9.65
N VAL A 40 -29.46 19.71 -10.47
CA VAL A 40 -28.59 18.60 -10.04
C VAL A 40 -27.30 18.60 -10.86
N GLN A 41 -26.22 19.14 -10.28
CA GLN A 41 -24.85 18.87 -10.75
C GLN A 41 -24.35 17.58 -10.10
N VAL A 42 -24.20 16.52 -10.90
CA VAL A 42 -23.50 15.30 -10.47
C VAL A 42 -22.02 15.50 -10.74
N VAL A 43 -21.24 15.73 -9.69
CA VAL A 43 -19.78 15.76 -9.78
C VAL A 43 -19.27 14.38 -9.36
N GLU A 44 -18.90 13.59 -10.36
CA GLU A 44 -18.09 12.37 -10.28
C GLU A 44 -18.74 11.10 -9.70
N ILE A 45 -18.82 10.04 -10.52
CA ILE A 45 -19.19 8.69 -10.09
C ILE A 45 -17.94 7.82 -10.11
N MET A 46 -17.29 7.64 -8.96
CA MET A 46 -16.23 6.64 -8.83
C MET A 46 -16.84 5.26 -8.57
N ARG A 47 -16.92 4.40 -9.60
CA ARG A 47 -17.23 2.98 -9.40
C ARG A 47 -15.97 2.22 -8.96
N ARG A 48 -15.71 2.17 -7.65
CA ARG A 48 -14.98 1.04 -7.03
C ARG A 48 -15.71 0.65 -5.74
N ASN A 49 -15.99 -0.64 -5.58
CA ASN A 49 -16.55 -1.26 -4.37
C ASN A 49 -17.94 -0.78 -3.88
N LYS A 50 -18.93 -0.64 -4.79
CA LYS A 50 -20.34 -0.34 -4.42
C LYS A 50 -20.48 0.88 -3.49
N ILE A 51 -19.71 1.93 -3.73
CA ILE A 51 -19.91 3.23 -3.06
C ILE A 51 -20.07 4.27 -4.16
N ALA A 52 -21.19 4.98 -4.17
CA ALA A 52 -21.41 6.16 -5.00
C ALA A 52 -21.45 7.36 -4.07
N ILE A 53 -20.52 8.30 -4.22
CA ILE A 53 -20.57 9.59 -3.55
C ILE A 53 -21.37 10.51 -4.47
N ILE A 54 -22.48 11.04 -3.97
CA ILE A 54 -23.33 11.96 -4.72
C ILE A 54 -23.37 13.25 -3.92
N ILE A 55 -22.77 14.31 -4.44
CA ILE A 55 -22.84 15.65 -3.87
C ILE A 55 -24.12 16.28 -4.42
N LEU A 56 -25.08 16.55 -3.53
CA LEU A 56 -26.34 17.19 -3.86
C LEU A 56 -26.36 18.57 -3.20
N SER A 57 -26.37 19.63 -3.99
CA SER A 57 -26.54 21.01 -3.51
C SER A 57 -27.95 21.52 -3.82
N ASN A 58 -28.48 22.42 -2.98
CA ASN A 58 -29.76 23.13 -3.19
C ASN A 58 -31.01 22.25 -3.39
N LEU A 59 -31.14 21.14 -2.65
CA LEU A 59 -32.38 20.35 -2.68
C LEU A 59 -33.42 20.86 -1.66
N GLU A 60 -34.67 20.99 -2.10
CA GLU A 60 -35.81 21.07 -1.18
C GLU A 60 -35.95 19.76 -0.38
N GLU A 61 -36.36 19.87 0.88
CA GLU A 61 -36.39 18.77 1.86
C GLU A 61 -37.14 17.51 1.39
N LYS A 62 -38.25 17.70 0.66
CA LYS A 62 -39.02 16.58 0.07
C LYS A 62 -38.25 15.83 -1.03
N THR A 63 -37.41 16.53 -1.79
CA THR A 63 -36.61 15.97 -2.89
C THR A 63 -35.42 15.20 -2.33
N ALA A 64 -34.75 15.73 -1.31
CA ALA A 64 -33.67 15.04 -0.61
C ALA A 64 -34.11 13.69 -0.02
N LYS A 65 -35.33 13.63 0.54
CA LYS A 65 -35.90 12.39 1.07
C LYS A 65 -36.15 11.34 -0.03
N ARG A 66 -36.71 11.74 -1.17
CA ARG A 66 -36.95 10.82 -2.31
C ARG A 66 -35.66 10.31 -2.94
N VAL A 67 -34.63 11.14 -3.04
CA VAL A 67 -33.30 10.74 -3.54
C VAL A 67 -32.63 9.75 -2.59
N ARG A 68 -32.74 9.97 -1.28
CA ARG A 68 -32.27 9.03 -0.25
C ARG A 68 -32.95 7.65 -0.38
N ASP A 69 -34.26 7.63 -0.54
CA ASP A 69 -35.03 6.38 -0.67
C ASP A 69 -34.70 5.65 -1.99
N TRP A 70 -34.40 6.37 -3.07
CA TRP A 70 -33.95 5.80 -4.36
C TRP A 70 -32.55 5.16 -4.28
N LEU A 71 -31.63 5.72 -3.49
CA LEU A 71 -30.23 5.28 -3.41
C LEU A 71 -29.98 4.02 -2.58
N ASN A 72 -31.01 3.46 -1.94
CA ASN A 72 -31.02 2.10 -1.38
C ASN A 72 -29.70 1.65 -0.69
N GLY A 73 -29.13 2.50 0.19
CA GLY A 73 -27.97 2.17 1.03
C GLY A 73 -26.60 2.69 0.61
N TYR A 74 -26.46 3.57 -0.40
CA TYR A 74 -25.19 4.25 -0.68
C TYR A 74 -24.97 5.49 0.23
N ILE A 75 -23.71 5.79 0.55
CA ILE A 75 -23.29 6.92 1.41
C ILE A 75 -23.44 8.23 0.64
N VAL A 76 -24.27 9.15 1.15
CA VAL A 76 -24.46 10.49 0.57
C VAL A 76 -23.81 11.52 1.50
N ALA A 77 -22.85 12.28 0.98
CA ALA A 77 -22.37 13.50 1.63
C ALA A 77 -23.17 14.68 1.05
N VAL A 78 -23.94 15.37 1.90
CA VAL A 78 -24.68 16.58 1.52
C VAL A 78 -23.91 17.77 2.08
N ASP A 79 -23.47 18.68 1.21
CA ASP A 79 -22.91 19.97 1.63
C ASP A 79 -23.97 21.06 1.46
N GLY A 80 -24.09 21.96 2.45
CA GLY A 80 -25.01 23.11 2.37
C GLY A 80 -26.06 23.28 3.48
N ILE A 81 -25.90 22.70 4.67
CA ILE A 81 -26.59 23.19 5.89
C ILE A 81 -25.54 23.52 6.96
N SER A 82 -24.76 24.57 6.70
CA SER A 82 -23.72 25.08 7.60
C SER A 82 -24.25 25.99 8.71
N GLN A 83 -25.54 25.93 9.07
CA GLN A 83 -26.11 26.82 10.10
C GLN A 83 -26.97 26.15 11.17
N TRP A 84 -26.89 24.82 11.34
CA TRP A 84 -27.72 24.14 12.36
C TRP A 84 -27.03 23.10 13.23
N LEU A 85 -25.73 23.22 13.49
CA LEU A 85 -25.07 22.54 14.61
C LEU A 85 -23.95 23.44 15.13
N GLY A 86 -24.12 23.97 16.34
CA GLY A 86 -23.07 24.69 17.05
C GLY A 86 -21.84 23.82 17.27
N GLU A 87 -20.70 24.48 17.44
CA GLU A 87 -19.35 23.93 17.61
C GLU A 87 -19.26 22.64 18.46
N GLN A 88 -19.44 21.48 17.83
CA GLN A 88 -18.91 20.18 18.24
C GLN A 88 -18.71 19.33 16.98
N THR A 89 -17.47 19.35 16.53
CA THR A 89 -16.88 18.70 15.36
C THR A 89 -17.14 17.18 15.36
N PHE A 90 -17.75 16.68 14.27
CA PHE A 90 -17.69 15.31 13.73
C PHE A 90 -17.55 14.14 14.73
N LEU A 91 -18.68 13.68 15.27
CA LEU A 91 -18.85 12.28 15.68
C LEU A 91 -19.54 11.55 14.53
N LEU A 92 -18.79 10.68 13.84
CA LEU A 92 -19.36 9.64 12.99
C LEU A 92 -20.42 8.90 13.83
N ALA A 93 -21.68 9.09 13.49
CA ALA A 93 -22.79 8.33 14.03
C ALA A 93 -22.66 6.88 13.55
N ALA A 94 -21.95 6.07 14.35
CA ALA A 94 -22.15 4.65 14.39
C ALA A 94 -23.64 4.39 14.66
N HIS A 95 -24.38 3.84 13.71
CA HIS A 95 -25.54 2.98 13.96
C HIS A 95 -25.68 1.93 12.85
N LYS A 96 -25.25 0.71 13.18
CA LYS A 96 -25.66 -0.59 12.60
C LYS A 96 -25.44 -0.81 11.10
N ILE A 97 -24.19 -0.76 10.67
CA ILE A 97 -23.71 -1.77 9.70
C ILE A 97 -23.03 -2.85 10.53
N LYS A 98 -23.48 -4.10 10.36
CA LYS A 98 -22.88 -5.28 10.97
C LYS A 98 -21.53 -5.52 10.28
N ILE A 99 -20.52 -4.71 10.62
CA ILE A 99 -19.13 -4.97 10.28
C ILE A 99 -18.76 -6.23 11.06
N SER A 100 -18.48 -7.31 10.36
CA SER A 100 -18.02 -8.56 10.93
C SER A 100 -16.70 -8.34 11.68
N GLY A 101 -16.78 -8.18 13.00
CA GLY A 101 -15.89 -8.80 13.98
C GLY A 101 -14.41 -8.41 14.09
N ALA A 102 -13.79 -7.68 13.16
CA ALA A 102 -12.31 -7.58 13.13
C ALA A 102 -11.68 -6.21 13.47
N LEU A 103 -12.45 -5.15 13.70
CA LEU A 103 -11.91 -3.79 13.93
C LEU A 103 -12.02 -3.30 15.38
N SER A 104 -11.95 -4.23 16.34
CA SER A 104 -11.90 -3.92 17.76
C SER A 104 -10.58 -4.42 18.32
N GLN A 105 -9.69 -3.46 18.61
CA GLN A 105 -8.43 -3.56 19.39
C GLN A 105 -7.15 -3.87 18.61
N SER A 106 -6.52 -2.82 18.09
CA SER A 106 -5.05 -2.73 18.07
C SER A 106 -4.60 -1.46 18.79
N LEU A 107 -3.61 -1.62 19.66
CA LEU A 107 -3.15 -0.66 20.68
C LEU A 107 -2.30 0.47 20.08
N ILE A 108 -2.91 1.40 19.35
CA ILE A 108 -2.33 2.74 19.13
C ILE A 108 -3.44 3.75 19.42
N ASN A 109 -3.18 4.68 20.34
CA ASN A 109 -4.13 5.74 20.66
C ASN A 109 -4.40 6.59 19.40
N PRO A 110 -5.65 6.87 19.01
CA PRO A 110 -5.97 7.71 17.85
C PRO A 110 -5.21 9.06 17.84
N ARG A 111 -4.95 9.66 19.00
CA ARG A 111 -4.12 10.89 19.12
C ARG A 111 -2.64 10.65 18.80
N GLN A 112 -2.12 9.46 19.10
CA GLN A 112 -0.76 9.07 18.71
C GLN A 112 -0.70 8.84 17.20
N GLN A 113 -1.73 8.22 16.61
CA GLN A 113 -1.81 8.04 15.16
C GLN A 113 -1.87 9.39 14.42
N GLU A 114 -2.72 10.33 14.87
CA GLU A 114 -2.83 11.67 14.29
C GLU A 114 -1.53 12.49 14.43
N ALA A 115 -0.85 12.42 15.58
CA ALA A 115 0.43 13.08 15.82
C ALA A 115 1.61 12.45 15.02
N ILE A 116 1.54 11.15 14.72
CA ILE A 116 2.50 10.45 13.85
C ILE A 116 2.24 10.86 12.39
N THR A 117 0.98 10.83 11.94
CA THR A 117 0.60 11.17 10.56
C THR A 117 0.85 12.64 10.21
N SER A 118 0.64 13.58 11.14
CA SER A 118 0.90 15.01 10.92
C SER A 118 2.40 15.36 10.78
N LYS A 119 3.31 14.40 11.05
CA LYS A 119 4.76 14.56 11.00
C LYS A 119 5.44 13.74 9.90
N ILE A 120 4.68 13.03 9.06
CA ILE A 120 5.25 12.25 7.96
C ILE A 120 5.99 13.19 7.00
N LYS A 121 7.31 13.19 7.07
CA LYS A 121 8.16 13.92 6.11
C LYS A 121 8.38 13.01 4.90
N LYS A 122 7.79 13.39 3.78
CA LYS A 122 7.99 12.73 2.48
C LYS A 122 8.88 13.61 1.61
N ILE A 123 9.94 13.04 1.05
CA ILE A 123 10.76 13.68 0.01
C ILE A 123 10.49 13.01 -1.34
N LEU A 124 10.50 13.80 -2.40
CA LEU A 124 10.34 13.35 -3.77
C LEU A 124 11.66 13.56 -4.51
N ILE A 125 12.29 12.47 -4.94
CA ILE A 125 13.50 12.51 -5.75
C ILE A 125 13.09 12.42 -7.21
N LYS A 126 13.41 13.44 -8.00
CA LYS A 126 13.19 13.41 -9.45
C LYS A 126 14.22 12.51 -10.11
N LEU A 127 13.78 11.39 -10.69
CA LEU A 127 14.67 10.47 -11.42
C LEU A 127 14.79 10.90 -12.89
N ALA A 128 13.66 11.21 -13.51
CA ALA A 128 13.51 11.71 -14.87
C ALA A 128 12.20 12.52 -15.00
N ASP A 129 11.87 13.02 -16.18
CA ASP A 129 10.56 13.65 -16.42
C ASP A 129 9.43 12.64 -16.19
N ASN A 130 8.42 13.04 -15.42
CA ASN A 130 7.31 12.21 -14.98
C ASN A 130 7.70 10.94 -14.17
N ASN A 131 8.92 10.87 -13.63
CA ASN A 131 9.35 9.77 -12.77
C ASN A 131 9.90 10.28 -11.44
N LEU A 132 9.15 10.01 -10.37
CA LEU A 132 9.46 10.42 -9.00
C LEU A 132 9.66 9.19 -8.11
N LEU A 133 10.67 9.24 -7.25
CA LEU A 133 10.88 8.30 -6.17
C LEU A 133 10.49 8.95 -4.85
N ALA A 134 9.44 8.43 -4.22
CA ALA A 134 8.97 8.87 -2.92
C ALA A 134 9.76 8.18 -1.80
N MET A 135 10.41 8.96 -0.94
CA MET A 135 11.05 8.47 0.28
C MET A 135 10.35 9.04 1.51
N ILE A 136 10.10 8.18 2.48
CA ILE A 136 9.37 8.47 3.71
C ILE A 136 10.36 8.51 4.86
N SER A 137 10.36 9.58 5.65
CA SER A 137 11.14 9.66 6.88
C SER A 137 10.56 8.72 7.91
N VAL A 138 11.36 7.73 8.29
CA VAL A 138 11.08 6.80 9.36
C VAL A 138 11.78 7.35 10.61
N PRO A 139 11.04 7.68 11.69
CA PRO A 139 11.65 8.19 12.91
C PRO A 139 12.52 7.10 13.56
N GLY A 140 13.59 7.50 14.24
CA GLY A 140 14.36 6.55 15.04
C GLY A 140 13.60 6.11 16.29
N GLY A 141 13.89 4.91 16.78
CA GLY A 141 13.30 4.38 18.01
C GLY A 141 13.69 2.93 18.27
N SER A 142 13.21 2.41 19.39
CA SER A 142 13.47 1.02 19.78
C SER A 142 12.24 0.14 19.62
N PHE A 143 12.43 -1.11 19.21
CA PHE A 143 11.38 -2.11 19.11
C PHE A 143 11.89 -3.51 19.48
N ALA A 144 10.95 -4.43 19.71
CA ALA A 144 11.26 -5.84 19.88
C ALA A 144 11.21 -6.51 18.51
N MET A 145 12.37 -6.95 18.00
CA MET A 145 12.52 -7.63 16.71
C MET A 145 12.31 -9.13 16.88
N GLY A 146 11.64 -9.76 15.91
CA GLY A 146 11.32 -11.18 15.91
C GLY A 146 9.93 -11.52 16.45
N SER A 147 9.65 -12.82 16.58
CA SER A 147 8.40 -13.33 17.16
C SER A 147 8.54 -14.77 17.66
N GLU A 148 7.80 -15.12 18.71
CA GLU A 148 7.76 -16.48 19.24
C GLU A 148 6.67 -17.31 18.53
N PRO A 149 6.89 -18.60 18.24
CA PRO A 149 8.12 -19.37 18.47
C PRO A 149 9.06 -19.43 17.25
N GLU A 150 8.75 -18.72 16.16
CA GLU A 150 9.38 -18.95 14.84
C GLU A 150 10.62 -18.08 14.59
N GLU A 151 10.62 -16.80 14.97
CA GLU A 151 11.70 -15.84 14.72
C GLU A 151 12.36 -15.38 16.02
N THR A 152 13.14 -16.28 16.60
CA THR A 152 13.65 -16.16 17.98
C THR A 152 15.17 -15.92 18.01
N PRO A 153 15.71 -15.45 19.17
CA PRO A 153 14.98 -14.84 20.28
C PRO A 153 14.39 -13.48 19.88
N VAL A 154 13.25 -13.13 20.48
CA VAL A 154 12.78 -11.75 20.46
C VAL A 154 13.78 -10.88 21.23
N HIS A 155 14.31 -9.84 20.59
CA HIS A 155 15.39 -9.01 21.17
C HIS A 155 15.16 -7.52 20.90
N PRO A 156 15.66 -6.62 21.79
CA PRO A 156 15.52 -5.18 21.59
C PRO A 156 16.51 -4.67 20.53
N VAL A 157 16.01 -3.87 19.60
CA VAL A 157 16.82 -3.18 18.59
C VAL A 157 16.46 -1.70 18.58
N THR A 158 17.47 -0.83 18.52
CA THR A 158 17.33 0.62 18.37
C THR A 158 17.73 1.04 16.99
N VAL A 159 16.79 1.55 16.20
CA VAL A 159 17.00 1.99 14.82
C VAL A 159 17.12 3.51 14.81
N GLN A 160 18.15 4.04 14.14
CA GLN A 160 18.30 5.48 13.93
C GLN A 160 17.24 5.98 12.94
N SER A 161 16.97 7.29 12.90
CA SER A 161 16.09 7.82 11.85
C SER A 161 16.71 7.62 10.47
N PHE A 162 15.89 7.28 9.48
CA PHE A 162 16.32 7.10 8.09
C PHE A 162 15.17 7.45 7.14
N TYR A 163 15.43 7.40 5.84
CA TYR A 163 14.40 7.44 4.81
C TYR A 163 14.27 6.08 4.16
N LEU A 164 13.04 5.65 3.89
CA LEU A 164 12.73 4.40 3.18
C LEU A 164 11.81 4.70 2.00
N SER A 165 12.01 4.05 0.86
CA SER A 165 11.10 4.24 -0.28
C SER A 165 9.69 3.82 0.10
N GLN A 166 8.72 4.66 -0.26
CA GLN A 166 7.31 4.50 0.14
C GLN A 166 6.74 3.14 -0.27
N TYR A 167 7.20 2.68 -1.43
CA TYR A 167 6.82 1.45 -2.10
C TYR A 167 8.09 0.65 -2.47
N PRO A 168 7.95 -0.62 -2.85
CA PRO A 168 8.96 -1.30 -3.65
C PRO A 168 9.31 -0.48 -4.89
N ILE A 169 10.55 -0.60 -5.37
CA ILE A 169 10.99 0.08 -6.59
C ILE A 169 10.13 -0.39 -7.76
N THR A 170 9.56 0.56 -8.49
CA THR A 170 8.70 0.27 -9.65
C THR A 170 9.51 -0.02 -10.90
N GLN A 171 8.90 -0.67 -11.89
CA GLN A 171 9.55 -0.93 -13.18
C GLN A 171 9.91 0.36 -13.93
N ALA A 172 9.09 1.41 -13.83
CA ALA A 172 9.41 2.70 -14.40
C ALA A 172 10.66 3.32 -13.74
N GLN A 173 10.75 3.30 -12.40
CA GLN A 173 11.93 3.79 -11.67
C GLN A 173 13.17 2.95 -12.01
N TRP A 174 13.02 1.63 -12.06
CA TRP A 174 14.08 0.70 -12.46
C TRP A 174 14.69 1.07 -13.81
N ARG A 175 13.86 1.21 -14.86
CA ARG A 175 14.32 1.54 -16.22
C ARG A 175 15.15 2.82 -16.27
N VAL A 176 14.73 3.86 -15.55
CA VAL A 176 15.47 5.13 -15.50
C VAL A 176 16.86 4.94 -14.90
N ILE A 177 16.98 4.21 -13.80
CA ILE A 177 18.27 3.99 -13.12
C ILE A 177 19.15 2.98 -13.88
N ALA A 178 18.56 1.94 -14.46
CA ALA A 178 19.25 0.96 -15.29
C ALA A 178 19.85 1.57 -16.57
N ALA A 179 19.32 2.71 -17.04
CA ALA A 179 19.85 3.46 -18.17
C ALA A 179 21.00 4.43 -17.81
N LEU A 180 21.22 4.70 -16.51
CA LEU A 180 22.36 5.52 -16.07
C LEU A 180 23.69 4.80 -16.32
N PRO A 181 24.84 5.52 -16.35
CA PRO A 181 26.15 4.90 -16.42
C PRO A 181 26.31 3.79 -15.39
N GLN A 182 26.87 2.67 -15.84
CA GLN A 182 27.18 1.54 -14.97
C GLN A 182 28.21 1.95 -13.92
N VAL A 183 28.01 1.51 -12.67
CA VAL A 183 28.99 1.64 -11.59
C VAL A 183 29.77 0.34 -11.46
N ASN A 184 29.10 -0.78 -11.15
CA ASN A 184 29.77 -2.07 -10.93
C ASN A 184 29.38 -3.12 -11.97
N LYS A 185 28.09 -3.25 -12.29
CA LYS A 185 27.59 -4.28 -13.21
C LYS A 185 26.50 -3.78 -14.15
N LYS A 186 26.34 -4.47 -15.28
CA LYS A 186 25.26 -4.18 -16.23
C LYS A 186 23.92 -4.62 -15.64
N LEU A 187 22.91 -3.76 -15.75
CA LEU A 187 21.53 -4.08 -15.44
C LEU A 187 20.76 -4.40 -16.73
N ASP A 188 19.90 -5.41 -16.66
CA ASP A 188 18.82 -5.56 -17.64
C ASP A 188 17.78 -4.45 -17.36
N ALA A 189 17.37 -3.71 -18.39
CA ALA A 189 16.39 -2.64 -18.25
C ALA A 189 14.96 -3.17 -18.05
N ASN A 190 14.66 -4.39 -18.50
CA ASN A 190 13.30 -4.95 -18.41
C ASN A 190 13.32 -6.39 -17.85
N PRO A 191 13.79 -6.59 -16.61
CA PRO A 191 13.93 -7.94 -16.04
C PRO A 191 12.59 -8.56 -15.65
N ALA A 192 11.58 -7.74 -15.38
CA ALA A 192 10.31 -8.16 -14.79
C ALA A 192 9.50 -9.11 -15.68
N TYR A 193 8.91 -10.12 -15.07
CA TYR A 193 7.97 -11.05 -15.69
C TYR A 193 6.60 -10.42 -15.93
N PHE A 194 6.03 -9.76 -14.91
CA PHE A 194 4.76 -9.06 -15.03
C PHE A 194 5.02 -7.65 -15.50
N LEU A 195 4.35 -7.19 -16.56
CA LEU A 195 4.70 -5.91 -17.19
C LEU A 195 3.74 -4.80 -16.77
N GLY A 196 4.30 -3.70 -16.26
CA GLY A 196 3.56 -2.47 -15.98
C GLY A 196 4.40 -1.45 -15.23
N ASP A 197 4.34 -0.19 -15.66
CA ASP A 197 5.19 0.90 -15.15
C ASP A 197 5.14 1.08 -13.64
N ASN A 198 3.96 0.94 -13.06
CA ASN A 198 3.71 1.08 -11.62
C ASN A 198 3.74 -0.27 -10.87
N LEU A 199 4.02 -1.39 -11.53
CA LEU A 199 4.27 -2.65 -10.84
C LEU A 199 5.65 -2.59 -10.16
N PRO A 200 5.85 -3.32 -9.05
CA PRO A 200 7.20 -3.53 -8.52
C PRO A 200 8.08 -4.17 -9.59
N VAL A 201 9.34 -3.76 -9.64
CA VAL A 201 10.35 -4.51 -10.39
C VAL A 201 10.60 -5.82 -9.66
N GLU A 202 10.49 -6.93 -10.39
CA GLU A 202 10.85 -8.27 -9.92
C GLU A 202 11.80 -8.95 -10.90
N GLN A 203 12.23 -10.19 -10.59
CA GLN A 203 13.36 -10.86 -11.27
C GLN A 203 14.68 -10.09 -11.21
N VAL A 204 14.87 -9.31 -10.14
CA VAL A 204 16.13 -8.63 -9.82
C VAL A 204 16.85 -9.34 -8.70
N SER A 205 18.15 -9.54 -8.87
CA SER A 205 18.99 -10.15 -7.84
C SER A 205 19.36 -9.13 -6.75
N TRP A 206 19.89 -9.61 -5.62
CA TRP A 206 20.38 -8.73 -4.57
C TRP A 206 21.49 -7.79 -5.08
N GLU A 207 22.40 -8.33 -5.88
CA GLU A 207 23.47 -7.56 -6.53
C GLU A 207 22.93 -6.51 -7.52
N ASP A 208 21.85 -6.83 -8.23
CA ASP A 208 21.20 -5.91 -9.15
C ASP A 208 20.57 -4.74 -8.38
N ALA A 209 19.98 -5.00 -7.21
CA ALA A 209 19.44 -3.99 -6.31
C ALA A 209 20.54 -3.09 -5.71
N LEU A 210 21.72 -3.65 -5.38
CA LEU A 210 22.89 -2.86 -4.98
C LEU A 210 23.40 -1.96 -6.10
N GLU A 211 23.46 -2.45 -7.34
CA GLU A 211 23.85 -1.65 -8.49
C GLU A 211 22.85 -0.51 -8.74
N PHE A 212 21.54 -0.76 -8.58
CA PHE A 212 20.54 0.31 -8.61
C PHE A 212 20.84 1.38 -7.57
N CYS A 213 21.13 0.98 -6.32
CA CYS A 213 21.49 1.89 -5.24
C CYS A 213 22.77 2.69 -5.56
N ALA A 214 23.79 2.04 -6.11
CA ALA A 214 25.06 2.67 -6.48
C ALA A 214 24.88 3.72 -7.59
N ARG A 215 24.14 3.40 -8.65
CA ARG A 215 23.83 4.34 -9.74
C ARG A 215 23.01 5.52 -9.27
N LEU A 216 21.98 5.27 -8.45
CA LEU A 216 21.19 6.35 -7.85
C LEU A 216 22.06 7.24 -6.96
N SER A 217 22.96 6.64 -6.19
CA SER A 217 23.89 7.38 -5.32
C SER A 217 24.82 8.29 -6.12
N GLN A 218 25.41 7.76 -7.20
CA GLN A 218 26.25 8.53 -8.10
C GLN A 218 25.48 9.68 -8.76
N LYS A 219 24.22 9.45 -9.15
CA LYS A 219 23.38 10.47 -9.78
C LYS A 219 23.02 11.63 -8.85
N THR A 220 22.71 11.36 -7.58
CA THR A 220 22.21 12.41 -6.67
C THR A 220 23.24 12.89 -5.64
N GLY A 221 24.42 12.27 -5.57
CA GLY A 221 25.43 12.58 -4.55
C GLY A 221 25.01 12.21 -3.11
N ARG A 222 24.02 11.32 -2.95
CA ARG A 222 23.55 10.82 -1.64
C ARG A 222 23.77 9.32 -1.57
N THR A 223 24.00 8.78 -0.38
CA THR A 223 24.14 7.32 -0.20
C THR A 223 22.77 6.67 -0.15
N TYR A 224 22.47 5.82 -1.13
CA TYR A 224 21.34 4.88 -1.10
C TYR A 224 21.86 3.47 -0.92
N ARG A 225 21.04 2.64 -0.26
CA ARG A 225 21.35 1.26 0.09
C ARG A 225 20.07 0.44 0.19
N LEU A 226 20.21 -0.87 0.27
CA LEU A 226 19.13 -1.71 0.80
C LEU A 226 18.94 -1.39 2.29
N PRO A 227 17.70 -1.48 2.83
CA PRO A 227 17.50 -1.41 4.27
C PRO A 227 18.19 -2.60 4.95
N SER A 228 18.61 -2.43 6.19
CA SER A 228 18.89 -3.59 7.04
C SER A 228 17.58 -4.34 7.32
N GLU A 229 17.68 -5.60 7.70
CA GLU A 229 16.54 -6.39 8.12
C GLU A 229 15.84 -5.74 9.31
N ALA A 230 16.62 -5.20 10.25
CA ALA A 230 16.10 -4.49 11.41
C ALA A 230 15.33 -3.23 11.03
N GLU A 231 15.87 -2.42 10.12
CA GLU A 231 15.19 -1.24 9.57
C GLU A 231 13.89 -1.63 8.87
N TRP A 232 13.92 -2.70 8.07
CA TRP A 232 12.74 -3.19 7.35
C TRP A 232 11.64 -3.61 8.33
N GLU A 233 11.96 -4.42 9.34
CA GLU A 233 10.97 -4.89 10.30
C GLU A 233 10.42 -3.75 11.17
N TYR A 234 11.30 -2.86 11.63
CA TYR A 234 10.91 -1.66 12.37
C TYR A 234 9.92 -0.81 11.58
N ALA A 235 10.27 -0.54 10.32
CA ALA A 235 9.45 0.23 9.40
C ALA A 235 8.14 -0.48 9.08
N CYS A 236 8.16 -1.80 8.91
CA CYS A 236 6.97 -2.63 8.67
C CYS A 236 5.97 -2.54 9.84
N ARG A 237 6.47 -2.74 11.06
CA ARG A 237 5.67 -2.70 12.29
C ARG A 237 5.11 -1.32 12.60
N ALA A 238 5.86 -0.26 12.33
CA ALA A 238 5.45 1.13 12.59
C ALA A 238 4.82 1.34 13.99
N GLY A 239 5.46 0.77 15.01
CA GLY A 239 5.05 0.84 16.42
C GLY A 239 4.13 -0.28 16.90
N THR A 240 3.63 -1.14 16.01
CA THR A 240 2.77 -2.26 16.39
C THR A 240 3.55 -3.50 16.81
N LYS A 241 2.92 -4.35 17.64
CA LYS A 241 3.44 -5.66 18.08
C LYS A 241 2.66 -6.83 17.49
N THR A 242 1.65 -6.54 16.69
CA THR A 242 0.75 -7.52 16.06
C THR A 242 1.43 -8.22 14.89
N ARG A 243 0.78 -9.27 14.39
CA ARG A 243 1.27 -10.07 13.26
C ARG A 243 1.48 -9.23 11.99
N PHE A 244 0.57 -8.30 11.73
CA PHE A 244 0.61 -7.32 10.67
C PHE A 244 0.45 -5.93 11.28
N TRP A 245 0.87 -4.87 10.61
CA TRP A 245 0.70 -3.52 11.18
C TRP A 245 -0.78 -3.13 11.36
N PHE A 246 -1.68 -3.69 10.56
CA PHE A 246 -3.12 -3.45 10.67
C PHE A 246 -3.84 -4.41 11.63
N GLY A 247 -3.14 -5.31 12.33
CA GLY A 247 -3.73 -6.19 13.33
C GLY A 247 -3.24 -7.64 13.24
N GLN A 248 -4.06 -8.57 13.72
CA GLN A 248 -3.72 -9.99 13.79
C GLN A 248 -4.00 -10.75 12.50
N ASP A 249 -5.00 -10.30 11.75
CA ASP A 249 -5.48 -10.98 10.55
C ASP A 249 -5.18 -10.16 9.30
N ILE A 250 -4.97 -10.87 8.20
CA ILE A 250 -4.80 -10.34 6.85
C ILE A 250 -5.97 -10.85 6.01
N ASN A 251 -6.38 -10.06 5.03
CA ASN A 251 -7.33 -10.45 4.01
C ASN A 251 -6.96 -9.77 2.69
N SER A 252 -7.57 -10.23 1.61
CA SER A 252 -7.30 -9.78 0.25
C SER A 252 -7.71 -8.33 -0.08
N ASP A 253 -8.42 -7.64 0.81
CA ASP A 253 -8.66 -6.19 0.69
C ASP A 253 -7.48 -5.37 1.25
N LEU A 254 -6.59 -6.01 2.02
CA LEU A 254 -5.48 -5.34 2.72
C LEU A 254 -4.12 -5.53 2.04
N ALA A 255 -3.98 -6.60 1.25
CA ALA A 255 -2.71 -7.07 0.75
C ALA A 255 -2.86 -8.07 -0.41
N ASN A 256 -1.81 -8.19 -1.24
CA ASN A 256 -1.75 -9.14 -2.35
C ASN A 256 -0.89 -10.36 -1.98
N TYR A 257 -1.52 -11.51 -1.80
CA TYR A 257 -0.89 -12.76 -1.37
C TYR A 257 -1.76 -13.96 -1.80
N ASP A 258 -1.31 -15.20 -1.56
CA ASP A 258 -2.13 -16.40 -1.80
C ASP A 258 -3.13 -16.63 -0.65
N GLY A 259 -4.37 -16.18 -0.87
CA GLY A 259 -5.50 -16.33 0.04
C GLY A 259 -6.12 -17.72 0.14
N ASN A 260 -5.62 -18.72 -0.59
CA ASN A 260 -6.26 -20.04 -0.66
C ASN A 260 -6.05 -20.89 0.60
N SER A 261 -5.15 -20.51 1.51
CA SER A 261 -5.00 -21.18 2.80
C SER A 261 -4.41 -20.26 3.87
N GLY A 262 -4.77 -20.46 5.14
CA GLY A 262 -4.20 -19.72 6.28
C GLY A 262 -5.21 -18.84 7.05
N TYR A 263 -4.69 -17.78 7.67
CA TYR A 263 -5.47 -16.79 8.43
C TYR A 263 -6.29 -15.92 7.49
N GLY A 264 -7.55 -15.62 7.85
CA GLY A 264 -8.49 -14.96 6.95
C GLY A 264 -8.99 -15.94 5.89
N LYS A 265 -10.27 -16.33 5.97
CA LYS A 265 -10.89 -17.13 4.91
C LYS A 265 -11.26 -16.21 3.75
N ASP A 266 -10.29 -15.91 2.91
CA ASP A 266 -10.61 -15.36 1.59
C ASP A 266 -11.09 -16.49 0.66
N THR A 267 -11.92 -16.15 -0.31
CA THR A 267 -12.37 -17.09 -1.36
C THR A 267 -11.26 -17.29 -2.40
N GLU A 268 -11.23 -18.40 -3.14
CA GLU A 268 -10.20 -18.60 -4.20
C GLU A 268 -10.09 -17.46 -5.23
N GLU A 269 -11.18 -16.73 -5.45
CA GLU A 269 -11.25 -15.55 -6.32
C GLU A 269 -10.37 -14.37 -5.85
N SER A 270 -9.87 -14.40 -4.61
CA SER A 270 -9.05 -13.36 -4.03
C SER A 270 -7.56 -13.44 -4.42
N PHE A 271 -7.10 -14.62 -4.86
CA PHE A 271 -5.71 -14.84 -5.22
C PHE A 271 -5.45 -14.33 -6.65
N LEU A 272 -4.80 -13.17 -6.75
CA LEU A 272 -4.60 -12.46 -8.02
C LEU A 272 -3.57 -13.14 -8.95
N LYS A 273 -2.70 -14.03 -8.43
CA LYS A 273 -1.69 -14.79 -9.19
C LYS A 273 -0.69 -13.92 -9.98
N LYS A 274 -0.51 -12.67 -9.56
CA LYS A 274 0.42 -11.69 -10.16
C LYS A 274 0.70 -10.55 -9.20
N THR A 275 1.73 -9.76 -9.50
CA THR A 275 1.96 -8.48 -8.83
C THR A 275 0.84 -7.47 -9.12
N THR A 276 0.59 -6.59 -8.16
CA THR A 276 -0.29 -5.43 -8.32
C THR A 276 0.54 -4.16 -8.45
N PRO A 277 -0.01 -3.07 -9.04
CA PRO A 277 0.61 -1.76 -8.94
C PRO A 277 0.91 -1.41 -7.48
N VAL A 278 1.99 -0.66 -7.25
CA VAL A 278 2.29 -0.16 -5.91
C VAL A 278 1.11 0.68 -5.39
N ASP A 279 0.85 0.61 -4.08
CA ASP A 279 -0.28 1.26 -3.41
C ASP A 279 -1.67 0.81 -3.89
N TYR A 280 -1.79 -0.40 -4.45
CA TYR A 280 -3.06 -0.89 -5.03
C TYR A 280 -4.24 -0.84 -4.05
N PHE A 281 -3.98 -1.17 -2.78
CA PHE A 281 -4.99 -1.19 -1.73
C PHE A 281 -5.23 0.18 -1.08
N GLY A 282 -4.39 1.18 -1.38
CA GLY A 282 -4.46 2.51 -0.77
C GLY A 282 -4.17 2.54 0.73
N ILE A 283 -3.57 1.49 1.28
CA ILE A 283 -3.33 1.34 2.73
C ILE A 283 -1.85 1.55 3.02
N LYS A 284 -1.59 2.48 3.94
CA LYS A 284 -0.25 2.80 4.43
C LYS A 284 -0.21 2.62 5.93
N ASN A 285 0.90 2.10 6.44
CA ASN A 285 1.11 2.00 7.88
C ASN A 285 1.29 3.39 8.51
N PRO A 286 1.35 3.51 9.85
CA PRO A 286 1.50 4.81 10.53
C PRO A 286 2.70 5.65 10.07
N PHE A 287 3.78 5.04 9.56
CA PHE A 287 4.91 5.79 9.00
C PHE A 287 4.64 6.31 7.58
N GLY A 288 3.62 5.82 6.89
CA GLY A 288 3.26 6.24 5.53
C GLY A 288 3.78 5.30 4.44
N LEU A 289 4.23 4.10 4.80
CA LEU A 289 4.75 3.06 3.90
C LEU A 289 3.65 2.09 3.48
N ALA A 290 3.70 1.59 2.24
CA ALA A 290 2.75 0.61 1.71
C ALA A 290 3.47 -0.64 1.18
N ASP A 291 2.66 -1.66 0.86
CA ASP A 291 3.07 -2.94 0.26
C ASP A 291 4.15 -3.68 1.08
N LEU A 292 4.06 -3.60 2.41
CA LEU A 292 4.99 -4.27 3.34
C LEU A 292 4.56 -5.71 3.72
N HIS A 293 3.36 -6.11 3.30
CA HIS A 293 2.74 -7.42 3.60
C HIS A 293 2.23 -8.03 2.29
N GLY A 294 3.12 -8.63 1.49
CA GLY A 294 2.81 -9.26 0.21
C GLY A 294 3.29 -8.47 -1.01
N ASN A 295 2.68 -8.72 -2.17
CA ASN A 295 3.06 -8.25 -3.51
C ASN A 295 4.42 -8.81 -3.97
N VAL A 296 5.54 -8.42 -3.36
CA VAL A 296 6.87 -8.99 -3.61
C VAL A 296 7.66 -9.12 -2.32
N TRP A 297 8.44 -10.19 -2.19
CA TRP A 297 9.53 -10.25 -1.22
C TRP A 297 10.52 -9.12 -1.50
N GLU A 298 11.16 -8.59 -0.47
CA GLU A 298 12.08 -7.48 -0.62
C GLU A 298 13.45 -7.80 -0.05
N TRP A 299 14.49 -7.63 -0.87
CA TRP A 299 15.88 -7.76 -0.46
C TRP A 299 16.25 -6.81 0.68
N CYS A 300 16.94 -7.34 1.69
CA CYS A 300 17.62 -6.58 2.75
C CYS A 300 19.14 -6.68 2.59
N ALA A 301 19.89 -5.79 3.23
CA ALA A 301 21.36 -5.78 3.19
C ALA A 301 21.99 -7.02 3.87
N ASP A 302 21.29 -7.60 4.84
CA ASP A 302 21.79 -8.60 5.78
C ASP A 302 22.13 -9.94 5.13
N HIS A 303 23.17 -10.58 5.67
CA HIS A 303 23.41 -12.00 5.46
C HIS A 303 22.44 -12.81 6.33
N TRP A 304 22.04 -13.97 5.83
CA TRP A 304 21.14 -14.87 6.53
C TRP A 304 21.83 -15.50 7.74
N HIS A 305 21.10 -15.48 8.86
CA HIS A 305 21.43 -16.17 10.10
C HIS A 305 20.18 -16.95 10.54
N ARG A 306 20.38 -18.16 11.08
CA ARG A 306 19.29 -19.09 11.43
C ARG A 306 18.33 -18.51 12.47
N ASP A 307 18.85 -17.76 13.42
CA ASP A 307 18.14 -17.16 14.54
C ASP A 307 18.76 -15.79 14.85
N TYR A 308 18.28 -15.12 15.89
CA TYR A 308 18.77 -13.81 16.33
C TYR A 308 19.80 -13.87 17.48
N GLN A 309 20.42 -15.04 17.74
CA GLN A 309 21.45 -15.12 18.77
C GLN A 309 22.70 -14.35 18.34
N GLY A 310 23.01 -13.27 19.05
CA GLY A 310 24.13 -12.38 18.71
C GLY A 310 23.84 -11.36 17.61
N ALA A 311 22.56 -11.15 17.26
CA ALA A 311 22.16 -10.13 16.29
C ALA A 311 22.57 -8.71 16.74
N PRO A 312 22.91 -7.80 15.82
CA PRO A 312 23.11 -6.39 16.12
C PRO A 312 21.88 -5.75 16.77
N THR A 313 22.10 -4.84 17.72
CA THR A 313 21.02 -4.17 18.47
C THR A 313 20.88 -2.68 18.13
N ASP A 314 21.67 -2.19 17.18
CA ASP A 314 21.76 -0.78 16.75
C ASP A 314 21.11 -0.52 15.38
N GLY A 315 20.39 -1.51 14.84
CA GLY A 315 19.72 -1.42 13.55
C GLY A 315 20.64 -1.58 12.34
N SER A 316 21.95 -1.80 12.54
CA SER A 316 22.88 -2.10 11.44
C SER A 316 22.59 -3.47 10.81
N ALA A 317 23.01 -3.62 9.54
CA ALA A 317 22.88 -4.91 8.84
C ALA A 317 23.81 -5.96 9.47
N TRP A 318 23.29 -7.17 9.67
CA TRP A 318 24.05 -8.29 10.20
C TRP A 318 24.85 -8.97 9.09
N LEU A 319 26.11 -8.58 8.98
CA LEU A 319 27.04 -9.09 7.98
C LEU A 319 27.96 -10.16 8.58
N SER A 320 28.17 -11.24 7.83
CA SER A 320 29.16 -12.27 8.13
C SER A 320 30.41 -12.10 7.26
N GLN A 321 31.51 -12.75 7.64
CA GLN A 321 32.74 -12.76 6.83
C GLN A 321 32.60 -13.54 5.51
N ASP A 322 31.61 -14.43 5.42
CA ASP A 322 31.34 -15.20 4.22
C ASP A 322 30.32 -14.47 3.33
N GLU A 323 30.86 -13.80 2.30
CA GLU A 323 30.05 -13.08 1.31
C GLU A 323 29.12 -13.99 0.49
N GLN A 324 29.33 -15.33 0.50
CA GLN A 324 28.48 -16.29 -0.20
C GLN A 324 27.23 -16.70 0.59
N HIS A 325 27.06 -16.19 1.81
CA HIS A 325 25.86 -16.43 2.61
C HIS A 325 24.59 -16.09 1.83
N LEU A 326 23.49 -16.77 2.15
CA LEU A 326 22.18 -16.35 1.66
C LEU A 326 21.88 -14.92 2.13
N ARG A 327 21.06 -14.19 1.40
CA ARG A 327 20.61 -12.84 1.74
C ARG A 327 19.19 -12.88 2.26
N VAL A 328 18.91 -12.01 3.21
CA VAL A 328 17.58 -11.90 3.82
C VAL A 328 16.60 -11.26 2.84
N VAL A 329 15.38 -11.80 2.78
CA VAL A 329 14.21 -11.14 2.21
C VAL A 329 13.07 -11.06 3.23
N ARG A 330 12.24 -10.01 3.14
CA ARG A 330 11.13 -9.76 4.05
C ARG A 330 9.82 -9.43 3.30
N GLY A 331 8.67 -9.63 3.95
CA GLY A 331 7.37 -9.14 3.50
C GLY A 331 6.41 -10.13 2.84
N GLY A 332 6.88 -11.28 2.36
CA GLY A 332 6.05 -12.18 1.55
C GLY A 332 5.76 -11.62 0.15
N SER A 333 5.14 -12.41 -0.71
CA SER A 333 4.82 -12.00 -2.08
C SER A 333 3.38 -12.29 -2.48
N TRP A 334 3.02 -11.91 -3.70
CA TRP A 334 1.72 -12.24 -4.31
C TRP A 334 1.40 -13.73 -4.26
N TYR A 335 2.41 -14.61 -4.25
CA TYR A 335 2.26 -16.07 -4.28
C TYR A 335 2.30 -16.74 -2.89
N ASP A 336 2.69 -15.99 -1.86
CA ASP A 336 2.93 -16.61 -0.55
C ASP A 336 1.68 -16.63 0.33
N LEU A 337 1.61 -17.63 1.19
CA LEU A 337 0.57 -17.74 2.20
C LEU A 337 0.66 -16.62 3.25
N PRO A 338 -0.45 -16.24 3.91
CA PRO A 338 -0.53 -15.24 4.98
C PRO A 338 0.59 -15.26 6.01
N ARG A 339 1.02 -16.47 6.40
CA ARG A 339 2.06 -16.67 7.42
C ARG A 339 3.41 -16.10 7.02
N PHE A 340 3.67 -15.96 5.71
CA PHE A 340 4.91 -15.42 5.18
C PHE A 340 4.86 -13.89 5.02
N CYS A 341 3.67 -13.30 5.08
CA CYS A 341 3.46 -11.86 5.00
C CYS A 341 3.54 -11.18 6.38
N ARG A 342 3.79 -11.91 7.48
CA ARG A 342 3.86 -11.32 8.83
C ARG A 342 5.03 -10.36 8.95
N SER A 343 4.91 -9.33 9.79
CA SER A 343 5.99 -8.36 10.05
C SER A 343 7.30 -9.05 10.42
N ALA A 344 7.24 -10.09 11.26
CA ALA A 344 8.42 -10.84 11.72
C ALA A 344 8.96 -11.86 10.72
N CYS A 345 8.18 -12.28 9.71
CA CYS A 345 8.55 -13.45 8.91
C CYS A 345 9.77 -13.20 8.03
N ARG A 346 10.79 -14.03 8.18
CA ARG A 346 12.05 -13.94 7.46
C ARG A 346 12.16 -15.09 6.46
N TYR A 347 12.79 -14.82 5.33
CA TYR A 347 13.21 -15.86 4.40
C TYR A 347 14.61 -15.52 3.85
N SER A 348 15.23 -16.49 3.19
CA SER A 348 16.55 -16.28 2.60
C SER A 348 16.73 -16.96 1.26
N LEU A 349 17.52 -16.30 0.43
CA LEU A 349 17.77 -16.71 -0.94
C LEU A 349 19.20 -16.39 -1.34
N ASN A 350 19.71 -17.10 -2.33
CA ASN A 350 21.03 -16.81 -2.86
C ASN A 350 21.02 -15.43 -3.55
N ALA A 351 22.08 -14.64 -3.36
CA ALA A 351 22.19 -13.26 -3.84
C ALA A 351 22.00 -13.08 -5.35
N GLN A 352 22.20 -14.15 -6.15
CA GLN A 352 22.05 -14.14 -7.60
C GLN A 352 20.66 -14.61 -8.08
N ARG A 353 19.78 -15.05 -7.17
CA ARG A 353 18.43 -15.51 -7.53
C ARG A 353 17.61 -14.36 -8.11
N LYS A 354 16.93 -14.67 -9.20
CA LYS A 354 15.98 -13.80 -9.91
C LYS A 354 14.69 -14.57 -10.10
N VAL A 355 13.65 -14.25 -9.35
CA VAL A 355 12.34 -14.89 -9.46
C VAL A 355 11.25 -13.83 -9.45
N ASN A 356 10.09 -14.19 -9.99
CA ASN A 356 9.02 -13.24 -10.33
C ASN A 356 8.18 -12.75 -9.15
N ASN A 357 8.66 -12.96 -7.94
CA ASN A 357 8.00 -12.58 -6.70
C ASN A 357 8.96 -11.90 -5.72
N ILE A 358 10.16 -11.48 -6.17
CA ILE A 358 11.13 -10.74 -5.37
C ILE A 358 11.50 -9.44 -6.09
N GLY A 359 11.36 -8.35 -5.37
CA GLY A 359 11.87 -7.03 -5.69
C GLY A 359 12.69 -6.48 -4.53
N PHE A 360 12.62 -5.16 -4.33
CA PHE A 360 13.28 -4.50 -3.22
C PHE A 360 12.71 -3.09 -3.01
N ARG A 361 12.96 -2.55 -1.82
CA ARG A 361 12.85 -1.12 -1.52
C ARG A 361 14.22 -0.58 -1.10
N ILE A 362 14.41 0.74 -1.11
CA ILE A 362 15.71 1.35 -0.78
C ILE A 362 15.61 2.24 0.44
N ALA A 363 16.72 2.36 1.16
CA ALA A 363 16.91 3.27 2.26
C ALA A 363 17.96 4.35 1.91
N CYS A 364 17.89 5.49 2.59
CA CYS A 364 18.99 6.45 2.64
C CYS A 364 19.01 7.16 3.99
N ASP A 365 20.20 7.59 4.41
CA ASP A 365 20.37 8.25 5.69
C ASP A 365 19.75 9.67 5.66
N PRO A 366 19.41 10.24 6.84
CA PRO A 366 18.89 11.59 6.93
C PRO A 366 19.79 12.62 6.27
N ILE A 367 19.18 13.69 5.76
CA ILE A 367 19.94 14.88 5.36
C ILE A 367 20.28 15.60 6.67
N ASN A 368 21.57 15.66 7.00
CA ASN A 368 22.07 16.45 8.13
C ASN A 368 21.82 17.95 7.89
#